data_AF-A0A7V5N957-F1
#
_entry.id   AF-A0A7V5N957-F1
#
_cell.length_a   1.000
_cell.length_b   1.000
_cell.length_c   1.000
_cell.angle_alpha   90.00
_cell.angle_beta   90.00
_cell.angle_gamma   90.00
#
_symmetry.space_group_name_H-M   'P 1'
#
loop_
_entity.id
_entity.type
_entity.pdbx_description
1 polymer ?
#
loop_
_entity_poly.entity_id
_entity_poly.type
_entity_poly.pdbx_seq_one_letter_code
_entity_poly.pdbx_strand_id
1 'polypeptide(L)'
;MKNLSIRFDRPISLRAGIVSIIVTLVLFLLAITPPHFSKVFLYALLPGLPFTLCVRKHFPLTQVFMVTCALSLVVDSIASIAALLLGLFPKGAEIFLVISSALISWSALKCGRRVFILFSMKDAGALATAAVVLPFVIATYVSNGPRTTQEGIQYWMRGWFQSDSCYLFSLVQETCERRAYPSENPFAAGMKNYYPSVGHCGLSLCTAASGSTAPFALWAVGPLLHMASVIAIYFLMYALSGGSPSTKATLALAGTLGFCLWRPDFFLYPQSQSLFFPILAVLLWWLLHRLWLTDRNLAILTWL
;
A
#
# COMPACT_ATOMS: atom_id res chain seq x y z
N MET A 1 -32.77 -11.75 23.85
CA MET A 1 -31.67 -10.76 23.73
C MET A 1 -31.89 -9.97 22.44
N LYS A 2 -32.20 -8.67 22.52
CA LYS A 2 -32.37 -7.83 21.32
C LYS A 2 -30.99 -7.66 20.66
N ASN A 3 -30.84 -8.15 19.44
CA ASN A 3 -29.69 -7.85 18.58
C ASN A 3 -29.66 -6.33 18.36
N LEU A 4 -28.87 -5.63 19.18
CA LEU A 4 -28.38 -4.29 18.88
C LEU A 4 -27.38 -4.43 17.73
N SER A 5 -27.89 -4.66 16.52
CA SER A 5 -27.12 -4.35 15.32
C SER A 5 -27.01 -2.84 15.29
N ILE A 6 -25.91 -2.28 15.77
CA ILE A 6 -25.55 -0.89 15.51
C ILE A 6 -25.37 -0.79 14.00
N ARG A 7 -26.46 -0.44 13.34
CA ARG A 7 -26.54 -0.21 11.92
C ARG A 7 -26.07 1.22 11.70
N PHE A 8 -24.78 1.38 11.36
CA PHE A 8 -24.29 2.64 10.83
C PHE A 8 -24.87 2.82 9.41
N ASP A 9 -26.13 3.22 9.33
CA ASP A 9 -27.02 3.00 8.18
C ASP A 9 -26.83 3.95 6.98
N ARG A 10 -25.83 4.84 7.01
CA ARG A 10 -25.60 5.77 5.90
C ARG A 10 -24.23 5.53 5.25
N PRO A 11 -24.16 4.75 4.15
CA PRO A 11 -22.94 4.67 3.36
C PRO A 11 -22.53 6.06 2.87
N ILE A 12 -21.22 6.33 2.89
CA ILE A 12 -20.67 7.50 2.21
C ILE A 12 -20.71 7.21 0.72
N SER A 13 -21.51 7.98 -0.01
CA SER A 13 -21.67 7.85 -1.46
C SER A 13 -20.75 8.84 -2.17
N LEU A 14 -19.79 8.32 -2.91
CA LEU A 14 -18.82 9.10 -3.68
C LEU A 14 -19.03 8.86 -5.18
N ARG A 15 -18.96 9.94 -5.97
CA ARG A 15 -18.89 9.81 -7.43
C ARG A 15 -17.45 9.48 -7.81
N ALA A 16 -17.20 8.26 -8.29
CA ALA A 16 -15.85 7.79 -8.61
C ALA A 16 -15.13 8.74 -9.56
N GLY A 17 -15.82 9.20 -10.61
CA GLY A 17 -15.25 10.16 -11.56
C GLY A 17 -14.81 11.48 -10.93
N ILE A 18 -15.56 12.03 -9.97
CA ILE A 18 -15.18 13.29 -9.29
C ILE A 18 -13.95 13.06 -8.40
N VAL A 19 -13.96 12.00 -7.61
CA VAL A 19 -12.81 11.67 -6.74
C VAL A 19 -11.57 11.44 -7.58
N SER A 20 -11.68 10.68 -8.68
CA SER A 20 -10.56 10.45 -9.59
C SER A 20 -10.06 11.73 -10.26
N ILE A 21 -10.93 12.68 -10.66
CA ILE A 21 -10.48 14.00 -11.17
C ILE A 21 -9.65 14.72 -10.11
N ILE A 22 -10.15 14.78 -8.87
CA ILE A 22 -9.45 15.46 -7.76
C ILE A 22 -8.08 14.82 -7.57
N VAL A 23 -8.00 13.49 -7.57
CA VAL A 23 -6.73 12.76 -7.49
C VAL A 23 -5.81 13.10 -8.67
N THR A 24 -6.31 13.08 -9.90
CA THR A 24 -5.55 13.47 -11.09
C THR A 24 -4.99 14.89 -10.96
N LEU A 25 -5.81 15.84 -10.49
CA LEU A 25 -5.38 17.22 -10.29
C LEU A 25 -4.29 17.30 -9.23
N VAL A 26 -4.43 16.59 -8.11
CA VAL A 26 -3.40 16.54 -7.07
C VAL A 26 -2.12 15.91 -7.62
N LEU A 27 -2.18 14.80 -8.35
CA LEU A 27 -1.01 14.18 -8.98
C LEU A 27 -0.32 15.12 -9.98
N PHE A 28 -1.09 15.91 -10.74
CA PHE A 28 -0.55 16.92 -11.63
C PHE A 28 0.19 18.02 -10.86
N LEU A 29 -0.42 18.56 -9.80
CA LEU A 29 0.22 19.55 -8.93
C LEU A 29 1.49 18.99 -8.27
N LEU A 30 1.49 17.71 -7.88
CA LEU A 30 2.67 17.04 -7.36
C LEU A 30 3.76 16.88 -8.43
N ALA A 31 3.42 16.59 -9.68
CA ALA A 31 4.41 16.45 -10.75
C ALA A 31 5.16 17.76 -11.06
N ILE A 32 4.46 18.91 -10.98
CA ILE A 32 5.04 20.23 -11.32
C ILE A 32 5.75 20.92 -10.15
N THR A 33 5.44 20.55 -8.91
CA THR A 33 6.10 21.12 -7.73
C THR A 33 7.53 20.59 -7.58
N PRO A 34 8.44 21.31 -6.90
CA PRO A 34 9.79 20.79 -6.62
C PRO A 34 9.75 19.56 -5.71
N PRO A 35 10.81 18.72 -5.69
CA PRO A 35 10.89 17.60 -4.76
C PRO A 35 10.70 18.04 -3.30
N HIS A 36 9.89 17.30 -2.56
CA HIS A 36 9.59 17.60 -1.16
C HIS A 36 9.22 16.33 -0.41
N PHE A 37 9.66 16.22 0.85
CA PHE A 37 9.47 15.04 1.67
C PHE A 37 8.00 14.60 1.78
N SER A 38 7.05 15.53 1.82
CA SER A 38 5.61 15.19 1.89
C SER A 38 5.06 14.46 0.65
N LYS A 39 5.70 14.61 -0.52
CA LYS A 39 5.26 13.94 -1.75
C LYS A 39 5.30 12.42 -1.64
N VAL A 40 6.21 11.92 -0.83
CA VAL A 40 6.42 10.51 -0.54
C VAL A 40 5.13 9.84 -0.07
N PHE A 41 4.42 10.46 0.87
CA PHE A 41 3.15 9.95 1.39
C PHE A 41 2.04 10.00 0.35
N LEU A 42 2.02 11.05 -0.47
CA LEU A 42 0.99 11.26 -1.47
C LEU A 42 1.15 10.29 -2.64
N TYR A 43 2.38 10.01 -3.10
CA TYR A 43 2.62 8.96 -4.09
C TYR A 43 2.36 7.56 -3.54
N ALA A 44 2.64 7.30 -2.26
CA ALA A 44 2.26 6.04 -1.65
C ALA A 44 0.73 5.80 -1.55
N LEU A 45 -0.09 6.84 -1.66
CA LEU A 45 -1.53 6.77 -1.40
C LEU A 45 -2.42 7.10 -2.61
N LEU A 46 -2.08 8.08 -3.42
CA LEU A 46 -3.00 8.62 -4.42
C LEU A 46 -3.07 7.83 -5.74
N PRO A 47 -1.96 7.35 -6.32
CA PRO A 47 -1.96 6.69 -7.63
C PRO A 47 -2.89 5.48 -7.75
N GLY A 48 -3.05 4.70 -6.67
CA GLY A 48 -3.92 3.52 -6.64
C GLY A 48 -5.40 3.83 -6.43
N LEU A 49 -5.76 5.03 -5.99
CA LEU A 49 -7.14 5.37 -5.62
C LEU A 49 -8.10 5.37 -6.83
N PRO A 50 -7.77 5.98 -7.99
CA PRO A 50 -8.64 5.93 -9.18
C PRO A 50 -8.93 4.51 -9.63
N PHE A 51 -7.92 3.63 -9.59
CA PHE A 51 -8.06 2.23 -9.93
C PHE A 51 -8.96 1.51 -8.92
N THR A 52 -8.72 1.70 -7.62
CA THR A 52 -9.52 1.12 -6.54
C THR A 52 -11.01 1.42 -6.72
N LEU A 53 -11.35 2.68 -6.99
CA LEU A 53 -12.75 3.13 -7.16
C LEU A 53 -13.43 2.55 -8.41
N CYS A 54 -12.66 2.16 -9.42
CA CYS A 54 -13.18 1.52 -10.63
C CYS A 54 -13.45 0.01 -10.48
N VAL A 55 -12.88 -0.67 -9.48
CA VAL A 55 -13.06 -2.13 -9.37
C VAL A 55 -14.42 -2.50 -8.78
N ARG A 56 -14.78 -1.97 -7.60
CA ARG A 56 -16.03 -2.35 -6.90
C ARG A 56 -16.93 -1.16 -6.59
N LYS A 57 -18.24 -1.40 -6.43
CA LYS A 57 -19.22 -0.36 -6.03
C LYS A 57 -19.32 -0.17 -4.52
N HIS A 58 -18.94 -1.17 -3.72
CA HIS A 58 -19.10 -1.16 -2.27
C HIS A 58 -17.79 -1.56 -1.62
N PHE A 59 -17.27 -0.73 -0.73
CA PHE A 59 -16.03 -0.99 -0.01
C PHE A 59 -16.22 -0.79 1.49
N PRO A 60 -15.73 -1.71 2.34
CA PRO A 60 -15.35 -1.40 3.71
C PRO A 60 -14.32 -0.26 3.72
N LEU A 61 -14.43 0.68 4.65
CA LEU A 61 -13.51 1.82 4.78
C LEU A 61 -12.03 1.39 4.83
N THR A 62 -11.71 0.42 5.68
CA THR A 62 -10.33 -0.06 5.89
C THR A 62 -9.77 -0.78 4.66
N GLN A 63 -10.67 -1.41 3.88
CA GLN A 63 -10.30 -2.04 2.60
C GLN A 63 -9.93 -1.00 1.54
N VAL A 64 -10.57 0.18 1.52
CA VAL A 64 -10.18 1.26 0.59
C VAL A 64 -8.73 1.64 0.83
N PHE A 65 -8.35 1.92 2.08
CA PHE A 65 -6.98 2.28 2.44
C PHE A 65 -5.97 1.20 2.01
N MET A 66 -6.20 -0.05 2.42
CA MET A 66 -5.32 -1.18 2.10
C MET A 66 -5.14 -1.37 0.59
N VAL A 67 -6.25 -1.46 -0.16
CA VAL A 67 -6.20 -1.69 -1.62
C VAL A 67 -5.53 -0.51 -2.33
N THR A 68 -5.83 0.70 -1.88
CA THR A 68 -5.28 1.92 -2.45
C THR A 68 -3.76 1.98 -2.27
N CYS A 69 -3.24 1.77 -1.05
CA CYS A 69 -1.79 1.74 -0.79
C CYS A 69 -1.09 0.71 -1.68
N ALA A 70 -1.68 -0.47 -1.78
CA ALA A 70 -1.08 -1.56 -2.53
C ALA A 70 -1.12 -1.35 -4.04
N LEU A 71 -2.24 -0.82 -4.57
CA LEU A 71 -2.32 -0.44 -5.98
C LEU A 71 -1.42 0.76 -6.31
N SER A 72 -1.23 1.71 -5.39
CA SER A 72 -0.27 2.82 -5.61
C SER A 72 1.12 2.28 -5.86
N LEU A 73 1.61 1.37 -5.02
CA LEU A 73 2.92 0.74 -5.21
C LEU A 73 3.04 0.06 -6.58
N VAL A 74 2.00 -0.65 -7.03
CA VAL A 74 1.98 -1.30 -8.35
C VAL A 74 2.01 -0.27 -9.48
N VAL A 75 1.15 0.74 -9.42
CA VAL A 75 1.04 1.78 -10.46
C VAL A 75 2.30 2.62 -10.54
N ASP A 76 2.87 3.03 -9.40
CA ASP A 76 4.15 3.73 -9.32
C ASP A 76 5.27 2.90 -9.93
N SER A 77 5.29 1.60 -9.65
CA SER A 77 6.32 0.71 -10.18
C SER A 77 6.23 0.54 -11.68
N ILE A 78 5.03 0.36 -12.24
CA ILE A 78 4.81 0.28 -13.69
C ILE A 78 5.20 1.60 -14.36
N ALA A 79 4.77 2.73 -13.81
CA ALA A 79 5.11 4.05 -14.33
C ALA A 79 6.62 4.31 -14.30
N SER A 80 7.29 3.88 -13.22
CA SER A 80 8.73 4.02 -13.06
C SER A 80 9.49 3.15 -14.06
N ILE A 81 9.10 1.89 -14.24
CA ILE A 81 9.71 1.01 -15.25
C ILE A 81 9.54 1.60 -16.64
N ALA A 82 8.34 2.05 -17.02
CA ALA A 82 8.11 2.67 -18.31
C ALA A 82 9.00 3.91 -18.51
N ALA A 83 9.16 4.75 -17.49
CA ALA A 83 10.02 5.92 -17.54
C ALA A 83 11.50 5.57 -17.62
N LEU A 84 11.96 4.54 -16.91
CA LEU A 84 13.33 4.05 -16.96
C LEU A 84 13.67 3.49 -18.35
N LEU A 85 12.78 2.69 -18.93
CA LEU A 85 12.94 2.13 -20.28
C LEU A 85 13.02 3.21 -21.36
N LEU A 86 12.37 4.36 -21.14
CA LEU A 86 12.38 5.50 -22.06
C LEU A 86 13.45 6.55 -21.73
N GLY A 87 14.25 6.35 -20.68
CA GLY A 87 15.27 7.33 -20.25
C GLY A 87 14.70 8.64 -19.70
N LEU A 88 13.43 8.65 -19.26
CA LEU A 88 12.70 9.85 -18.81
C LEU A 88 12.58 9.94 -17.28
N PHE A 89 13.13 8.98 -16.54
CA PHE A 89 13.02 8.95 -15.08
C PHE A 89 13.75 10.14 -14.42
N PRO A 90 13.19 10.78 -13.36
CA PRO A 90 11.92 10.46 -12.70
C PRO A 90 10.69 11.14 -13.31
N LYS A 91 10.85 12.23 -14.08
CA LYS A 91 9.73 13.06 -14.56
C LYS A 91 8.76 12.35 -15.48
N GLY A 92 9.26 11.44 -16.33
CA GLY A 92 8.42 10.57 -17.14
C GLY A 92 7.47 9.72 -16.31
N ALA A 93 7.89 9.24 -15.15
CA ALA A 93 7.05 8.42 -14.29
C ALA A 93 5.90 9.24 -13.70
N GLU A 94 6.18 10.45 -13.19
CA GLU A 94 5.15 11.38 -12.71
C GLU A 94 4.14 11.72 -13.81
N ILE A 95 4.60 11.93 -15.05
CA ILE A 95 3.73 12.16 -16.21
C ILE A 95 2.85 10.93 -16.48
N PHE A 96 3.42 9.72 -16.47
CA PHE A 96 2.64 8.50 -16.66
C PHE A 96 1.59 8.28 -15.58
N LEU A 97 1.86 8.65 -14.32
CA LEU A 97 0.86 8.65 -13.25
C LEU A 97 -0.31 9.59 -13.54
N VAL A 98 0.00 10.83 -13.98
CA VAL A 98 -1.04 11.81 -14.33
C VAL A 98 -1.88 11.33 -15.52
N ILE A 99 -1.24 10.84 -16.59
CA ILE A 99 -1.92 10.35 -17.79
C ILE A 99 -2.81 9.16 -17.45
N SER A 100 -2.28 8.15 -16.75
CA SER A 100 -3.06 6.96 -16.38
C SER A 100 -4.25 7.31 -15.48
N SER A 101 -4.04 8.18 -14.48
CA SER A 101 -5.13 8.69 -13.63
C SER A 101 -6.17 9.47 -14.44
N ALA A 102 -5.76 10.33 -15.38
CA ALA A 102 -6.67 11.10 -16.23
C ALA A 102 -7.54 10.20 -17.12
N LEU A 103 -6.95 9.16 -17.73
CA LEU A 103 -7.69 8.18 -18.53
C LEU A 103 -8.76 7.45 -17.70
N ILE A 104 -8.41 7.07 -16.47
CA ILE A 104 -9.35 6.41 -15.55
C ILE A 104 -10.44 7.37 -15.10
N SER A 105 -10.08 8.61 -14.77
CA SER A 105 -11.03 9.67 -14.40
C SER A 105 -12.06 9.90 -15.51
N TRP A 106 -11.60 10.02 -16.75
CA TRP A 106 -12.46 10.18 -17.93
C TRP A 106 -13.43 8.99 -18.09
N SER A 107 -12.92 7.77 -17.98
CA SER A 107 -13.75 6.56 -18.04
C SER A 107 -14.79 6.52 -16.91
N ALA A 108 -14.36 6.79 -15.67
CA ALA A 108 -15.22 6.78 -14.49
C ALA A 108 -16.32 7.85 -14.54
N LEU A 109 -16.04 9.03 -15.12
CA LEU A 109 -17.02 10.09 -15.37
C LEU A 109 -18.08 9.65 -16.37
N LYS A 110 -17.66 9.12 -17.53
CA LYS A 110 -18.58 8.65 -18.58
C LYS A 110 -19.51 7.55 -18.05
N CYS A 111 -19.00 6.66 -17.22
CA CYS A 111 -19.80 5.60 -16.62
C CYS A 111 -20.73 6.07 -15.49
N GLY A 112 -20.64 7.32 -15.02
CA GLY A 112 -21.47 7.85 -13.93
C GLY A 112 -21.38 7.06 -12.63
N ARG A 113 -20.27 6.34 -12.41
CA ARG A 113 -20.17 5.31 -11.37
C ARG A 113 -20.15 5.93 -9.97
N ARG A 114 -20.98 5.39 -9.08
CA ARG A 114 -20.97 5.70 -7.64
C ARG A 114 -20.37 4.56 -6.84
N VAL A 115 -19.56 4.93 -5.85
CA VAL A 115 -18.93 4.03 -4.87
C VAL A 115 -19.49 4.35 -3.50
N PHE A 116 -19.86 3.31 -2.77
CA PHE A 116 -20.41 3.38 -1.42
C PHE A 116 -19.38 2.83 -0.44
N ILE A 117 -18.91 3.70 0.45
CA ILE A 117 -18.03 3.31 1.55
C ILE A 117 -18.90 3.02 2.77
N LEU A 118 -18.78 1.80 3.27
CA LEU A 118 -19.55 1.28 4.39
C LEU A 118 -18.63 1.13 5.60
N PHE A 119 -19.17 1.41 6.78
CA PHE A 119 -18.54 1.07 8.04
C PHE A 119 -19.25 -0.15 8.62
N SER A 120 -18.49 -1.22 8.88
CA SER A 120 -19.02 -2.51 9.32
C SER A 120 -18.25 -3.08 10.49
N MET A 121 -18.74 -4.16 11.11
CA MET A 121 -17.96 -4.90 12.12
C MET A 121 -16.62 -5.40 11.56
N LYS A 122 -16.52 -5.61 10.23
CA LYS A 122 -15.25 -5.95 9.58
C LYS A 122 -14.24 -4.81 9.73
N ASP A 123 -14.68 -3.57 9.50
CA ASP A 123 -13.87 -2.37 9.65
C ASP A 123 -13.51 -2.11 11.11
N ALA A 124 -14.47 -2.30 12.03
CA ALA A 124 -14.21 -2.16 13.46
C ALA A 124 -13.09 -3.12 13.93
N GLY A 125 -13.15 -4.40 13.53
CA GLY A 125 -12.09 -5.36 13.86
C GLY A 125 -10.76 -5.07 13.16
N ALA A 126 -10.78 -4.59 11.91
CA ALA A 126 -9.57 -4.18 11.20
C ALA A 126 -8.90 -2.98 11.88
N LEU A 127 -9.69 -1.97 12.27
CA LEU A 127 -9.21 -0.80 13.00
C LEU A 127 -8.71 -1.16 14.40
N ALA A 128 -9.40 -2.06 15.11
CA ALA A 128 -8.94 -2.54 16.42
C ALA A 128 -7.60 -3.28 16.30
N THR A 129 -7.46 -4.17 15.31
CA THR A 129 -6.20 -4.87 15.04
C THR A 129 -5.09 -3.88 14.69
N ALA A 130 -5.39 -2.93 13.82
CA ALA A 130 -4.46 -1.87 13.44
C ALA A 130 -4.03 -1.04 14.67
N ALA A 131 -4.95 -0.65 15.53
CA ALA A 131 -4.67 0.12 16.73
C ALA A 131 -3.78 -0.64 17.73
N VAL A 132 -3.96 -1.96 17.86
CA VAL A 132 -3.12 -2.80 18.73
C VAL A 132 -1.70 -2.94 18.17
N VAL A 133 -1.56 -3.08 16.84
CA VAL A 133 -0.27 -3.30 16.19
C VAL A 133 0.53 -2.00 15.99
N LEU A 134 -0.16 -0.88 15.81
CA LEU A 134 0.46 0.42 15.50
C LEU A 134 1.56 0.87 16.48
N PRO A 135 1.42 0.72 17.81
CA PRO A 135 2.49 1.06 18.76
C PRO A 135 3.79 0.30 18.50
N PHE A 136 3.71 -0.99 18.13
CA PHE A 136 4.89 -1.82 17.82
C PHE A 136 5.55 -1.39 16.51
N VAL A 137 4.73 -1.04 15.50
CA VAL A 137 5.22 -0.47 14.24
C VAL A 137 5.95 0.84 14.53
N ILE A 138 5.32 1.78 15.22
CA ILE A 138 5.94 3.07 15.56
C ILE A 138 7.22 2.88 16.36
N ALA A 139 7.21 2.03 17.40
CA ALA A 139 8.40 1.75 18.20
C ALA A 139 9.56 1.22 17.36
N THR A 140 9.29 0.34 16.40
CA THR A 140 10.29 -0.20 15.47
C THR A 140 10.87 0.90 14.59
N TYR A 141 10.03 1.71 13.96
CA TYR A 141 10.48 2.77 13.06
C TYR A 141 11.20 3.90 13.80
N VAL A 142 10.76 4.26 15.02
CA VAL A 142 11.47 5.24 15.86
C VAL A 142 12.83 4.71 16.31
N SER A 143 12.91 3.42 16.64
CA SER A 143 14.17 2.79 17.08
C SER A 143 15.20 2.65 15.95
N ASN A 144 14.74 2.47 14.70
CA ASN A 144 15.56 2.21 13.52
C ASN A 144 15.51 3.35 12.47
N GLY A 145 15.23 4.57 12.91
CA GLY A 145 15.00 5.72 12.03
C GLY A 145 16.09 6.79 12.08
N PRO A 146 15.86 7.94 11.41
CA PRO A 146 16.70 9.12 11.50
C PRO A 146 16.89 9.58 12.95
N ARG A 147 18.13 9.93 13.31
CA ARG A 147 18.53 10.49 14.60
C ARG A 147 19.23 11.82 14.36
N THR A 148 18.77 12.85 15.06
CA THR A 148 19.48 14.13 15.12
C THR A 148 20.69 13.95 16.03
N THR A 149 21.88 14.07 15.45
CA THR A 149 23.16 14.05 16.16
C THR A 149 23.79 15.44 16.10
N GLN A 150 24.91 15.65 16.81
CA GLN A 150 25.67 16.90 16.74
C GLN A 150 26.22 17.18 15.32
N GLU A 151 26.42 16.13 14.51
CA GLU A 151 26.92 16.19 13.14
C GLU A 151 25.80 16.34 12.09
N GLY A 152 24.54 16.39 12.52
CA GLY A 152 23.37 16.45 11.64
C GLY A 152 22.46 15.22 11.78
N ILE A 153 21.52 15.07 10.84
CA ILE A 153 20.56 13.96 10.87
C ILE A 153 21.20 12.73 10.22
N GLN A 154 21.40 11.67 11.00
CA GLN A 154 21.96 10.41 10.56
C GLN A 154 20.91 9.30 10.58
N TYR A 155 20.96 8.36 9.64
CA TYR A 155 20.07 7.21 9.64
C TYR A 155 20.70 6.06 10.40
N TRP A 156 20.09 5.62 11.51
CA TRP A 156 20.66 4.57 12.36
C TRP A 156 19.94 3.24 12.12
N MET A 157 20.61 2.33 11.43
CA MET A 157 20.17 0.94 11.30
C MET A 157 20.76 0.12 12.44
N ARG A 158 19.94 -0.18 13.46
CA ARG A 158 20.34 -1.13 14.52
C ARG A 158 20.20 -2.54 13.96
N GLY A 159 20.99 -3.49 14.45
CA GLY A 159 21.20 -4.83 13.85
C GLY A 159 19.96 -5.75 13.69
N TRP A 160 18.77 -5.24 13.99
CA TRP A 160 17.47 -5.88 13.76
C TRP A 160 16.96 -5.60 12.34
N PHE A 161 17.38 -4.47 11.74
CA PHE A 161 17.33 -4.23 10.30
C PHE A 161 18.44 -5.02 9.61
N GLN A 162 18.09 -6.15 9.01
CA GLN A 162 19.08 -7.00 8.34
C GLN A 162 19.46 -6.50 6.94
N SER A 163 20.45 -7.18 6.37
CA SER A 163 20.99 -7.03 5.01
C SER A 163 19.94 -6.79 3.94
N ASP A 164 18.76 -7.39 4.04
CA ASP A 164 17.71 -7.29 3.02
C ASP A 164 17.08 -5.89 2.93
N SER A 165 16.93 -5.19 4.06
CA SER A 165 16.47 -3.80 4.05
C SER A 165 17.54 -2.87 3.47
N CYS A 166 18.82 -3.10 3.80
CA CYS A 166 19.95 -2.38 3.20
C CYS A 166 20.02 -2.63 1.69
N TYR A 167 19.81 -3.88 1.26
CA TYR A 167 19.71 -4.30 -0.13
C TYR A 167 18.63 -3.55 -0.88
N LEU A 168 17.44 -3.47 -0.30
CA LEU A 168 16.37 -2.68 -0.90
C LEU A 168 16.73 -1.20 -1.01
N PHE A 169 17.29 -0.61 0.05
CA PHE A 169 17.68 0.80 0.06
C PHE A 169 18.72 1.10 -1.01
N SER A 170 19.72 0.24 -1.17
CA SER A 170 20.72 0.38 -2.21
C SER A 170 20.11 0.24 -3.60
N LEU A 171 19.20 -0.71 -3.84
CA LEU A 171 18.54 -0.84 -5.14
C LEU A 171 17.72 0.40 -5.49
N VAL A 172 16.97 0.92 -4.51
CA VAL A 172 16.14 2.12 -4.68
C VAL A 172 17.02 3.33 -4.98
N GLN A 173 18.09 3.51 -4.20
CA GLN A 173 19.05 4.60 -4.36
C GLN A 173 19.77 4.52 -5.70
N GLU A 174 20.25 3.33 -6.07
CA GLU A 174 20.95 3.10 -7.34
C GLU A 174 20.04 3.40 -8.54
N THR A 175 18.77 3.00 -8.47
CA THR A 175 17.78 3.35 -9.51
C THR A 175 17.62 4.86 -9.64
N CYS A 176 17.59 5.59 -8.52
CA CYS A 176 17.48 7.05 -8.52
C CYS A 176 18.73 7.72 -9.11
N GLU A 177 19.92 7.26 -8.74
CA GLU A 177 21.20 7.84 -9.15
C GLU A 177 21.54 7.52 -10.60
N ARG A 178 21.42 6.24 -10.98
CA ARG A 178 21.75 5.77 -12.34
C ARG A 178 20.64 6.05 -13.35
N ARG A 179 19.41 6.31 -12.87
CA ARG A 179 18.20 6.45 -13.70
C ARG A 179 17.98 5.25 -14.63
N ALA A 180 18.38 4.08 -14.18
CA ALA A 180 18.32 2.83 -14.90
C ALA A 180 17.91 1.69 -13.95
N TYR A 181 17.44 0.59 -14.52
CA TYR A 181 17.13 -0.61 -13.74
C TYR A 181 18.44 -1.25 -13.22
N PRO A 182 18.58 -1.51 -11.91
CA PRO A 182 19.77 -2.12 -11.34
C PRO A 182 19.82 -3.61 -11.69
N SER A 183 20.62 -3.94 -12.71
CA SER A 183 20.83 -5.31 -13.20
C SER A 183 21.82 -6.12 -12.37
N GLU A 184 22.67 -5.43 -11.61
CA GLU A 184 23.74 -5.99 -10.78
C GLU A 184 23.44 -5.76 -9.29
N ASN A 185 24.01 -6.61 -8.45
CA ASN A 185 23.92 -6.50 -7.00
C ASN A 185 24.81 -5.34 -6.49
N PRO A 186 24.25 -4.35 -5.77
CA PRO A 186 24.99 -3.17 -5.29
C PRO A 186 26.08 -3.48 -4.26
N PHE A 187 26.05 -4.64 -3.62
CA PHE A 187 27.05 -5.07 -2.62
C PHE A 187 28.03 -6.13 -3.14
N ALA A 188 27.84 -6.63 -4.36
CA ALA A 188 28.68 -7.69 -4.90
C ALA A 188 28.79 -7.61 -6.43
N ALA A 189 29.92 -7.09 -6.89
CA ALA A 189 30.26 -7.01 -8.30
C ALA A 189 30.24 -8.41 -8.97
N GLY A 190 29.76 -8.47 -10.21
CA GLY A 190 29.58 -9.68 -11.00
C GLY A 190 28.34 -10.51 -10.64
N MET A 191 27.64 -10.19 -9.54
CA MET A 191 26.42 -10.89 -9.16
C MET A 191 25.19 -10.19 -9.72
N LYS A 192 24.31 -10.94 -10.40
CA LYS A 192 23.02 -10.40 -10.85
C LYS A 192 22.17 -10.02 -9.65
N ASN A 193 21.39 -8.96 -9.82
CA ASN A 193 20.36 -8.61 -8.85
C ASN A 193 19.37 -9.78 -8.70
N TYR A 194 19.27 -10.34 -7.49
CA TYR A 194 18.40 -11.49 -7.18
C TYR A 194 17.04 -11.06 -6.60
N TYR A 195 16.76 -9.77 -6.55
CA TYR A 195 15.51 -9.21 -6.03
C TYR A 195 14.65 -8.69 -7.19
N PRO A 196 13.86 -9.56 -7.85
CA PRO A 196 13.09 -9.21 -9.05
C PRO A 196 11.81 -8.42 -8.71
N SER A 197 11.83 -7.60 -7.66
CA SER A 197 10.61 -6.89 -7.26
C SER A 197 10.49 -5.60 -8.06
N VAL A 198 9.57 -5.55 -9.01
CA VAL A 198 9.07 -4.32 -9.67
C VAL A 198 8.78 -3.21 -8.64
N GLY A 199 8.37 -3.59 -7.42
CA GLY A 199 8.11 -2.71 -6.28
C GLY A 199 9.22 -1.71 -5.93
N HIS A 200 10.50 -2.05 -6.11
CA HIS A 200 11.58 -1.10 -5.78
C HIS A 200 11.59 0.09 -6.74
N CYS A 201 11.18 -0.08 -8.00
CA CYS A 201 11.11 1.03 -8.96
C CYS A 201 10.06 2.07 -8.55
N GLY A 202 8.90 1.64 -8.02
CA GLY A 202 7.88 2.56 -7.51
C GLY A 202 8.36 3.31 -6.27
N LEU A 203 9.11 2.63 -5.41
CA LEU A 203 9.79 3.25 -4.27
C LEU A 203 10.89 4.24 -4.70
N SER A 204 11.56 4.00 -5.82
CA SER A 204 12.52 4.95 -6.41
C SER A 204 11.83 6.23 -6.88
N LEU A 205 10.61 6.15 -7.43
CA LEU A 205 9.83 7.35 -7.72
C LEU A 205 9.50 8.13 -6.44
N CYS A 206 9.01 7.45 -5.40
CA CYS A 206 8.76 8.08 -4.09
C CYS A 206 10.02 8.76 -3.55
N THR A 207 11.18 8.10 -3.65
CA THR A 207 12.48 8.62 -3.20
C THR A 207 12.91 9.83 -4.02
N ALA A 208 12.87 9.74 -5.35
CA ALA A 208 13.21 10.84 -6.24
C ALA A 208 12.30 12.06 -6.02
N ALA A 209 11.00 11.85 -5.83
CA ALA A 209 10.02 12.89 -5.54
C ALA A 209 10.25 13.57 -4.18
N SER A 210 10.89 12.87 -3.23
CA SER A 210 11.18 13.39 -1.90
C SER A 210 12.34 14.38 -1.85
N GLY A 211 13.28 14.27 -2.80
CA GLY A 211 14.57 14.94 -2.75
C GLY A 211 15.51 14.45 -1.62
N SER A 212 15.14 13.36 -0.93
CA SER A 212 15.90 12.71 0.14
C SER A 212 16.54 11.41 -0.36
N THR A 213 17.48 10.86 0.42
CA THR A 213 18.04 9.54 0.14
C THR A 213 17.04 8.43 0.46
N ALA A 214 17.22 7.27 -0.16
CA ALA A 214 16.32 6.12 -0.04
C ALA A 214 15.97 5.75 1.43
N PRO A 215 16.94 5.67 2.37
CA PRO A 215 16.61 5.31 3.76
C PRO A 215 15.61 6.27 4.42
N PHE A 216 15.73 7.57 4.14
CA PHE A 216 14.85 8.60 4.72
C PHE A 216 13.47 8.60 4.09
N ALA A 217 13.40 8.52 2.76
CA ALA A 217 12.11 8.45 2.05
C ALA A 217 11.34 7.18 2.43
N LEU A 218 12.00 6.04 2.48
CA LEU A 218 11.38 4.74 2.78
C LEU A 218 10.99 4.58 4.24
N TRP A 219 11.71 5.23 5.14
CA TRP A 219 11.31 5.32 6.54
C TRP A 219 9.98 6.04 6.70
N ALA A 220 9.72 7.07 5.89
CA ALA A 220 8.47 7.83 5.93
C ALA A 220 7.26 6.98 5.48
N VAL A 221 7.40 6.23 4.38
CA VAL A 221 6.30 5.41 3.82
C VAL A 221 6.10 4.11 4.59
N GLY A 222 7.17 3.59 5.18
CA GLY A 222 7.19 2.27 5.77
C GLY A 222 6.01 1.96 6.72
N PRO A 223 5.71 2.79 7.72
CA PRO A 223 4.57 2.56 8.61
C PRO A 223 3.23 2.42 7.86
N LEU A 224 3.03 3.21 6.81
CA LEU A 224 1.81 3.18 6.01
C LEU A 224 1.62 1.84 5.30
N LEU A 225 2.66 1.35 4.63
CA LEU A 225 2.64 0.06 3.94
C LEU A 225 2.52 -1.11 4.93
N HIS A 226 3.14 -0.97 6.10
CA HIS A 226 3.05 -1.95 7.18
C HIS A 226 1.61 -2.03 7.70
N MET A 227 0.95 -0.90 7.95
CA MET A 227 -0.46 -0.88 8.37
C MET A 227 -1.40 -1.43 7.29
N ALA A 228 -1.15 -1.14 6.01
CA ALA A 228 -1.89 -1.74 4.91
C ALA A 228 -1.74 -3.28 4.91
N SER A 229 -0.53 -3.77 5.17
CA SER A 229 -0.22 -5.20 5.26
C SER A 229 -0.94 -5.89 6.43
N VAL A 230 -0.94 -5.28 7.62
CA VAL A 230 -1.68 -5.78 8.79
C VAL A 230 -3.18 -5.88 8.48
N ILE A 231 -3.75 -4.85 7.86
CA ILE A 231 -5.16 -4.84 7.45
C ILE A 231 -5.44 -5.95 6.43
N ALA A 232 -4.51 -6.20 5.51
CA ALA A 232 -4.64 -7.29 4.53
C ALA A 232 -4.65 -8.67 5.17
N ILE A 233 -3.74 -8.92 6.12
CA ILE A 233 -3.69 -10.17 6.89
C ILE A 233 -5.00 -10.32 7.67
N TYR A 234 -5.50 -9.25 8.30
CA TYR A 234 -6.80 -9.28 8.97
C TYR A 234 -7.93 -9.68 8.01
N PHE A 235 -8.00 -9.08 6.82
CA PHE A 235 -9.05 -9.44 5.85
C PHE A 235 -8.92 -10.87 5.32
N LEU A 236 -7.69 -11.39 5.19
CA LEU A 236 -7.43 -12.79 4.89
C LEU A 236 -7.98 -13.69 6.00
N MET A 237 -7.60 -13.45 7.26
CA MET A 237 -8.07 -14.22 8.41
C MET A 237 -9.58 -14.13 8.58
N TYR A 238 -10.17 -12.95 8.32
CA TYR A 238 -11.62 -12.74 8.33
C TYR A 238 -12.32 -13.59 7.26
N ALA A 239 -11.75 -13.67 6.05
CA ALA A 239 -12.31 -14.47 4.97
C ALA A 239 -12.23 -15.98 5.28
N LEU A 240 -11.16 -16.42 5.93
CA LEU A 240 -10.96 -17.82 6.34
C LEU A 240 -11.79 -18.21 7.58
N SER A 241 -12.26 -17.24 8.36
CA SER A 241 -13.02 -17.50 9.59
C SER A 241 -14.48 -17.87 9.31
N GLY A 242 -14.99 -18.87 10.04
CA GLY A 242 -16.40 -19.28 10.03
C GLY A 242 -17.27 -18.52 11.04
N GLY A 243 -18.60 -18.67 10.93
CA GLY A 243 -19.56 -18.17 11.93
C GLY A 243 -20.14 -16.77 11.68
N SER A 244 -20.72 -16.18 12.72
CA SER A 244 -21.37 -14.86 12.66
C SER A 244 -20.37 -13.73 12.35
N PRO A 245 -20.78 -12.57 11.84
CA PRO A 245 -19.87 -11.46 11.56
C PRO A 245 -19.02 -11.02 12.76
N SER A 246 -19.59 -11.06 13.97
CA SER A 246 -18.88 -10.76 15.21
C SER A 246 -17.81 -11.82 15.50
N THR A 247 -18.19 -13.10 15.43
CA THR A 247 -17.27 -14.24 15.63
C THR A 247 -16.12 -14.21 14.62
N LYS A 248 -16.41 -13.96 13.34
CA LYS A 248 -15.38 -13.81 12.30
C LYS A 248 -14.42 -12.67 12.61
N ALA A 249 -14.93 -11.51 13.03
CA ALA A 249 -14.09 -10.37 13.39
C ALA A 249 -13.17 -10.70 14.58
N THR A 250 -13.69 -11.35 15.61
CA THR A 250 -12.90 -11.78 16.77
C THR A 250 -11.83 -12.80 16.40
N LEU A 251 -12.18 -13.84 15.64
CA LEU A 251 -11.23 -14.84 15.17
C LEU A 251 -10.16 -14.25 14.25
N ALA A 252 -10.55 -13.33 13.36
CA ALA A 252 -9.62 -12.64 12.47
C ALA A 252 -8.62 -11.77 13.24
N LEU A 253 -9.11 -11.03 14.25
CA LEU A 253 -8.27 -10.25 15.15
C LEU A 253 -7.31 -11.15 15.90
N ALA A 254 -7.79 -12.23 16.52
CA ALA A 254 -6.95 -13.18 17.24
C ALA A 254 -5.92 -13.85 16.34
N GLY A 255 -6.31 -14.27 15.13
CA GLY A 255 -5.40 -14.87 14.15
C GLY A 255 -4.35 -13.90 13.63
N THR A 256 -4.71 -12.62 13.42
CA THR A 256 -3.75 -11.59 12.99
C THR A 256 -2.78 -11.23 14.09
N LEU A 257 -3.25 -11.06 15.33
CA LEU A 257 -2.38 -10.83 16.48
C LEU A 257 -1.47 -12.05 16.74
N GLY A 258 -2.01 -13.26 16.64
CA GLY A 258 -1.24 -14.49 16.73
C GLY A 258 -0.15 -14.56 15.66
N PHE A 259 -0.45 -14.18 14.41
CA PHE A 259 0.55 -14.05 13.35
C PHE A 259 1.62 -13.02 13.71
N CYS A 260 1.26 -11.82 14.15
CA CYS A 260 2.20 -10.78 14.54
C CYS A 260 3.11 -11.22 15.71
N LEU A 261 2.57 -11.96 16.68
CA LEU A 261 3.35 -12.49 17.80
C LEU A 261 4.28 -13.64 17.38
N TRP A 262 3.82 -14.51 16.48
CA TRP A 262 4.60 -15.65 16.00
C TRP A 262 5.68 -15.26 14.99
N ARG A 263 5.45 -14.16 14.25
CA ARG A 263 6.38 -13.59 13.27
C ARG A 263 6.88 -12.24 13.74
N PRO A 264 7.67 -12.15 14.82
CA PRO A 264 8.26 -10.88 15.24
C PRO A 264 9.17 -10.30 14.16
N ASP A 265 9.72 -11.15 13.29
CA ASP A 265 10.44 -10.73 12.08
C ASP A 265 9.59 -9.85 11.16
N PHE A 266 8.26 -9.96 11.19
CA PHE A 266 7.37 -9.02 10.51
C PHE A 266 7.68 -7.57 10.85
N PHE A 267 8.05 -7.30 12.10
CA PHE A 267 8.47 -5.99 12.57
C PHE A 267 9.97 -5.71 12.34
N LEU A 268 10.82 -6.74 12.23
CA LEU A 268 12.27 -6.58 12.06
C LEU A 268 12.71 -6.23 10.62
N TYR A 269 11.95 -6.66 9.60
CA TYR A 269 12.27 -6.42 8.18
C TYR A 269 11.23 -5.53 7.49
N PRO A 270 10.95 -4.33 8.02
CA PRO A 270 9.68 -3.72 7.76
C PRO A 270 9.58 -3.19 6.33
N GLN A 271 10.66 -2.78 5.64
CA GLN A 271 10.55 -2.32 4.23
C GLN A 271 10.57 -3.43 3.19
N SER A 272 11.37 -4.49 3.35
CA SER A 272 11.36 -5.62 2.40
C SER A 272 10.05 -6.39 2.48
N GLN A 273 9.50 -6.56 3.69
CA GLN A 273 8.20 -7.16 3.88
C GLN A 273 7.06 -6.22 3.47
N SER A 274 7.16 -4.92 3.74
CA SER A 274 6.18 -3.92 3.27
C SER A 274 6.16 -3.72 1.75
N LEU A 275 7.09 -4.30 0.98
CA LEU A 275 7.00 -4.39 -0.47
C LEU A 275 6.21 -5.62 -0.93
N PHE A 276 6.43 -6.74 -0.25
CA PHE A 276 5.83 -8.01 -0.61
C PHE A 276 4.37 -8.09 -0.17
N PHE A 277 4.05 -7.64 1.04
CA PHE A 277 2.73 -7.77 1.61
C PHE A 277 1.64 -6.92 0.94
N PRO A 278 1.89 -5.70 0.42
CA PRO A 278 0.88 -5.00 -0.37
C PRO A 278 0.60 -5.69 -1.71
N ILE A 279 1.62 -6.22 -2.40
CA ILE A 279 1.41 -7.01 -3.63
C ILE A 279 0.63 -8.29 -3.30
N LEU A 280 1.02 -8.99 -2.25
CA LEU A 280 0.26 -10.13 -1.73
C LEU A 280 -1.15 -9.72 -1.33
N ALA A 281 -1.34 -8.54 -0.73
CA ALA A 281 -2.65 -7.99 -0.37
C ALA A 281 -3.51 -7.73 -1.59
N VAL A 282 -2.96 -7.22 -2.70
CA VAL A 282 -3.67 -7.04 -3.97
C VAL A 282 -4.02 -8.38 -4.59
N LEU A 283 -3.09 -9.34 -4.61
CA LEU A 283 -3.33 -10.68 -5.14
C LEU A 283 -4.39 -11.42 -4.32
N LEU A 284 -4.26 -11.42 -2.99
CA LEU A 284 -5.24 -11.99 -2.07
C LEU A 284 -6.56 -11.24 -2.15
N TRP A 285 -6.56 -9.91 -2.20
CA TRP A 285 -7.78 -9.13 -2.38
C TRP A 285 -8.46 -9.45 -3.70
N TRP A 286 -7.72 -9.62 -4.80
CA TRP A 286 -8.26 -9.98 -6.10
C TRP A 286 -8.83 -11.40 -6.12
N LEU A 287 -8.10 -12.37 -5.55
CA LEU A 287 -8.53 -13.76 -5.38
C LEU A 287 -9.78 -13.84 -4.49
N LEU A 288 -9.77 -13.15 -3.35
CA LEU A 288 -10.89 -13.05 -2.43
C LEU A 288 -12.05 -12.27 -3.06
N HIS A 289 -11.79 -11.25 -3.89
CA HIS A 289 -12.84 -10.53 -4.60
C HIS A 289 -13.61 -11.45 -5.55
N ARG A 290 -12.91 -12.35 -6.26
CA ARG A 290 -13.54 -13.40 -7.05
C ARG A 290 -14.34 -14.38 -6.18
N LEU A 291 -13.78 -14.82 -5.06
CA LEU A 291 -14.48 -15.69 -4.11
C LEU A 291 -15.76 -15.04 -3.53
N TRP A 292 -15.75 -13.72 -3.33
CA TRP A 292 -16.91 -12.97 -2.84
C TRP A 292 -17.93 -12.65 -3.94
N LEU A 293 -17.51 -12.63 -5.21
CA LEU A 293 -18.44 -12.63 -6.35
C LEU A 293 -19.13 -14.00 -6.48
N THR A 294 -18.42 -15.09 -6.19
CA THR A 294 -19.02 -16.44 -6.12
C THR A 294 -19.90 -16.65 -4.90
N ASP A 295 -19.70 -15.97 -3.76
CA ASP A 295 -20.65 -16.05 -2.63
C ASP A 295 -22.06 -15.49 -2.97
N ARG A 296 -22.16 -14.55 -3.92
CA ARG A 296 -23.46 -14.16 -4.49
C ARG A 296 -24.08 -15.25 -5.37
N ASN A 297 -23.26 -16.14 -5.94
CA ASN A 297 -23.72 -17.31 -6.67
C ASN A 297 -23.91 -18.53 -5.75
N LEU A 298 -23.25 -18.61 -4.60
CA LEU A 298 -23.51 -19.63 -3.60
C LEU A 298 -24.88 -19.40 -2.93
N ALA A 299 -25.30 -18.14 -2.76
CA ALA A 299 -26.67 -17.84 -2.36
C ALA A 299 -27.73 -18.22 -3.42
N ILE A 300 -27.34 -18.34 -4.71
CA ILE A 300 -28.21 -18.84 -5.78
C ILE A 300 -28.15 -20.39 -5.85
N LEU A 301 -27.03 -21.01 -5.46
CA LEU A 301 -26.88 -22.46 -5.39
C LEU A 301 -27.34 -23.08 -4.06
N THR A 302 -27.63 -22.29 -3.02
CA THR A 302 -28.35 -22.76 -1.82
C THR A 302 -29.87 -22.62 -1.93
N TRP A 303 -30.37 -22.27 -3.12
CA TRP A 303 -31.79 -22.25 -3.48
C TRP A 303 -32.10 -23.19 -4.68
N LEU A 304 -31.17 -24.08 -5.00
CA LEU A 304 -31.38 -25.31 -5.79
C LEU A 304 -30.98 -26.50 -4.92
#